data_AF-A0A5H2Y4P7-F1
#
_entry.id   AF-A0A5H2Y4P7-F1
#
_cell.length_a   1.000
_cell.length_b   1.000
_cell.length_c   1.000
_cell.angle_alpha   90.00
_cell.angle_beta   90.00
_cell.angle_gamma   90.00
#
_symmetry.space_group_name_H-M   'P 1'
#
loop_
_entity.id
_entity.type
_entity.pdbx_description
1 polymer ?
#
loop_
_entity_poly.entity_id
_entity_poly.type
_entity_poly.pdbx_seq_one_letter_code
_entity_poly.pdbx_strand_id
1 'polypeptide(L)'
;MKAPTFTQSMSWLHTWSGLLFGWLLVPIFFTGTLAVFEPEISHWMRPEIRHAPAEPARALAVAEARLRQVGEGAPIWRVQMPSSRQPAVGIVWGNREQTREEVLHPLSGEVLPVRATEGGHFFTHFHAELDAGKVGRAIVCLVGLVMLAALINGIVVHKKIFQDFFTFRPQSSAQRSWLDAHNVLGVLGLPFLLLITYTGVVILVDSYLPAATYHFYDGKAGGPRGDVVRSFERRPAGVAAPLPSLAPLLQEAETVLGAGHVGWIGIRAPGDREATVQFMRHLDDRLGAVADHITFAAVSGWELGRQTEWNPVAYAFRTQVGLHLVHFGGYPAQWLYFLSGVAGTAMMAVGLVLFTIKRRKRPGHEFGAATARVYGAIESLNVATVAGVMLASAAFLWANRLLPADLAERAAWEVGAFFAVWALTLVHAGLRAPGAAWRGQLYAAGLAWALLPLCDVAGAPGLLDAMRLGVDLTALVGGLALVYLGWRVSRRFAAAAAKEAA
;
A
#
# COMPACT_ATOMS: atom_id res chain seq x y z
N MET A 1 -25.38 3.22 -42.03
CA MET A 1 -24.50 3.95 -41.09
C MET A 1 -23.06 3.58 -41.41
N LYS A 2 -22.13 4.55 -41.53
CA LYS A 2 -20.71 4.25 -41.77
C LYS A 2 -20.12 3.52 -40.56
N ALA A 3 -19.29 2.50 -40.80
CA ALA A 3 -18.55 1.82 -39.75
C ALA A 3 -17.65 2.85 -39.02
N PRO A 4 -17.55 2.76 -37.67
CA PRO A 4 -16.68 3.66 -36.91
C PRO A 4 -15.22 3.46 -37.33
N THR A 5 -14.46 4.55 -37.36
CA THR A 5 -13.00 4.46 -37.60
C THR A 5 -12.31 3.78 -36.40
N PHE A 6 -11.12 3.21 -36.61
CA PHE A 6 -10.33 2.59 -35.53
C PHE A 6 -10.16 3.53 -34.32
N THR A 7 -9.84 4.80 -34.57
CA THR A 7 -9.72 5.82 -33.52
C THR A 7 -11.03 6.07 -32.77
N GLN A 8 -12.18 6.04 -33.46
CA GLN A 8 -13.50 6.19 -32.83
C GLN A 8 -13.82 4.97 -31.94
N SER A 9 -13.55 3.75 -32.41
CA SER A 9 -13.74 2.53 -31.64
C SER A 9 -12.83 2.48 -30.40
N MET A 10 -11.56 2.86 -30.53
CA MET A 10 -10.61 2.94 -29.42
C MET A 10 -10.98 4.03 -28.41
N SER A 11 -11.47 5.18 -28.87
CA SER A 11 -11.96 6.24 -27.99
C SER A 11 -13.21 5.82 -27.21
N TRP A 12 -14.14 5.10 -27.85
CA TRP A 12 -15.30 4.53 -27.19
C TRP A 12 -14.88 3.50 -26.14
N LEU A 13 -13.99 2.57 -26.51
CA LEU A 13 -13.50 1.54 -25.59
C LEU A 13 -12.81 2.17 -24.39
N HIS A 14 -11.89 3.11 -24.59
CA HIS A 14 -11.22 3.84 -23.50
C HIS A 14 -12.21 4.59 -22.59
N THR A 15 -13.25 5.21 -23.16
CA THR A 15 -14.24 5.95 -22.37
C THR A 15 -15.04 5.03 -21.44
N TRP A 16 -15.50 3.89 -21.95
CA TRP A 16 -16.34 2.96 -21.18
C TRP A 16 -15.52 2.03 -20.28
N SER A 17 -14.37 1.56 -20.74
CA SER A 17 -13.43 0.81 -19.88
C SER A 17 -12.89 1.72 -18.78
N GLY A 18 -12.54 2.97 -19.10
CA GLY A 18 -12.10 3.96 -18.13
C GLY A 18 -13.15 4.27 -17.06
N LEU A 19 -14.45 4.25 -17.42
CA LEU A 19 -15.53 4.38 -16.43
C LEU A 19 -15.63 3.13 -15.55
N LEU A 20 -15.78 1.95 -16.17
CA LEU A 20 -16.04 0.70 -15.46
C LEU A 20 -14.88 0.33 -14.52
N PHE A 21 -13.66 0.37 -15.02
CA PHE A 21 -12.46 0.04 -14.25
C PHE A 21 -11.96 1.21 -13.42
N GLY A 22 -12.31 2.45 -13.76
CA GLY A 22 -11.96 3.63 -12.98
C GLY A 22 -12.52 3.60 -11.55
N TRP A 23 -13.69 2.97 -11.34
CA TRP A 23 -14.26 2.79 -10.00
C TRP A 23 -13.43 1.88 -9.09
N LEU A 24 -12.64 0.97 -9.67
CA LEU A 24 -11.70 0.12 -8.93
C LEU A 24 -10.31 0.76 -8.87
N LEU A 25 -9.86 1.33 -9.98
CA LEU A 25 -8.53 1.94 -10.10
C LEU A 25 -8.33 3.12 -9.14
N VAL A 26 -9.34 3.97 -8.93
CA VAL A 26 -9.21 5.12 -8.02
C VAL A 26 -8.93 4.67 -6.57
N PRO A 27 -9.74 3.78 -5.95
CA PRO A 27 -9.41 3.23 -4.63
C PRO A 27 -8.06 2.51 -4.59
N ILE A 28 -7.75 1.66 -5.58
CA ILE A 28 -6.47 0.93 -5.64
C ILE A 28 -5.28 1.90 -5.67
N PHE A 29 -5.30 2.91 -6.54
CA PHE A 29 -4.21 3.89 -6.62
C PHE A 29 -4.13 4.75 -5.37
N PHE A 30 -5.27 5.15 -4.80
CA PHE A 30 -5.30 5.94 -3.58
C PHE A 30 -4.70 5.18 -2.39
N THR A 31 -5.12 3.94 -2.14
CA THR A 31 -4.56 3.14 -1.05
C THR A 31 -3.11 2.74 -1.33
N GLY A 32 -2.73 2.47 -2.58
CA GLY A 32 -1.33 2.25 -2.95
C GLY A 32 -0.45 3.47 -2.70
N THR A 33 -0.99 4.68 -2.90
CA THR A 33 -0.31 5.93 -2.57
C THR A 33 -0.08 6.06 -1.07
N LEU A 34 -1.05 5.68 -0.23
CA LEU A 34 -0.89 5.65 1.23
C LEU A 34 0.09 4.56 1.68
N ALA A 35 0.08 3.39 1.02
CA ALA A 35 0.92 2.24 1.34
C ALA A 35 2.43 2.50 1.19
N VAL A 36 2.84 3.53 0.44
CA VAL A 36 4.24 4.00 0.38
C VAL A 36 4.78 4.34 1.78
N PHE A 37 3.90 4.86 2.65
CA PHE A 37 4.18 5.21 4.03
C PHE A 37 3.56 4.22 5.03
N GLU A 38 3.43 2.94 4.64
CA GLU A 38 2.90 1.89 5.51
C GLU A 38 3.57 1.87 6.89
N PRO A 39 4.92 1.87 7.01
CA PRO A 39 5.57 1.88 8.32
C PRO A 39 5.23 3.10 9.18
N GLU A 40 5.15 4.30 8.59
CA GLU A 40 4.78 5.53 9.30
C GLU A 40 3.33 5.50 9.77
N ILE A 41 2.42 5.01 8.94
CA ILE A 41 1.01 4.86 9.30
C ILE A 41 0.86 3.79 10.39
N SER A 42 1.54 2.64 10.26
CA SER A 42 1.57 1.58 11.26
C SER A 42 2.12 2.07 12.60
N HIS A 43 3.18 2.86 12.59
CA HIS A 43 3.74 3.50 13.78
C HIS A 43 2.79 4.52 14.39
N TRP A 44 2.17 5.38 13.57
CA TRP A 44 1.13 6.30 14.02
C TRP A 44 -0.03 5.53 14.68
N MET A 45 -0.45 4.40 14.12
CA MET A 45 -1.53 3.57 14.69
C MET A 45 -1.15 2.78 15.94
N ARG A 46 0.13 2.82 16.38
CA ARG A 46 0.67 2.13 17.57
C ARG A 46 1.43 3.11 18.48
N PRO A 47 0.76 4.09 19.10
CA PRO A 47 1.39 5.15 19.89
C PRO A 47 2.09 4.64 21.16
N GLU A 48 1.84 3.40 21.57
CA GLU A 48 2.54 2.71 22.65
C GLU A 48 4.02 2.48 22.31
N ILE A 49 4.33 2.39 21.02
CA ILE A 49 5.70 2.28 20.52
C ILE A 49 6.31 3.66 20.47
N ARG A 50 7.38 3.88 21.25
CA ARG A 50 8.17 5.11 21.22
C ARG A 50 9.46 4.89 20.45
N HIS A 51 9.91 5.93 19.77
CA HIS A 51 11.23 5.90 19.13
C HIS A 51 12.34 5.83 20.18
N ALA A 52 13.09 4.72 20.19
CA ALA A 52 14.20 4.50 21.10
C ALA A 52 15.35 3.84 20.32
N PRO A 53 16.33 4.62 19.83
CA PRO A 53 17.46 4.06 19.09
C PRO A 53 18.24 3.09 19.98
N ALA A 54 18.59 1.93 19.43
CA ALA A 54 19.39 0.93 20.11
C ALA A 54 20.42 0.33 19.15
N GLU A 55 21.59 0.03 19.69
CA GLU A 55 22.61 -0.75 18.99
C GLU A 55 22.07 -2.15 18.65
N PRO A 56 22.31 -2.67 17.43
CA PRO A 56 21.81 -3.98 17.01
C PRO A 56 22.13 -5.11 18.00
N ALA A 57 23.35 -5.14 18.53
CA ALA A 57 23.74 -6.15 19.53
C ALA A 57 22.91 -6.07 20.82
N ARG A 58 22.55 -4.86 21.27
CA ARG A 58 21.71 -4.68 22.47
C ARG A 58 20.27 -5.11 22.20
N ALA A 59 19.72 -4.72 21.06
CA ALA A 59 18.38 -5.12 20.62
C ALA A 59 18.23 -6.64 20.49
N LEU A 60 19.23 -7.30 19.90
CA LEU A 60 19.27 -8.76 19.80
C LEU A 60 19.37 -9.41 21.18
N ALA A 61 20.21 -8.89 22.08
CA ALA A 61 20.37 -9.47 23.41
C ALA A 61 19.06 -9.47 24.21
N VAL A 62 18.26 -8.40 24.13
CA VAL A 62 16.96 -8.35 24.84
C VAL A 62 15.92 -9.28 24.20
N ALA A 63 15.88 -9.39 22.87
CA ALA A 63 15.02 -10.35 22.17
C ALA A 63 15.39 -11.80 22.50
N GLU A 64 16.68 -12.11 22.48
CA GLU A 64 17.21 -13.44 22.80
C GLU A 64 16.84 -13.83 24.25
N ALA A 65 17.03 -12.92 25.20
CA ALA A 65 16.67 -13.14 26.60
C ALA A 65 15.17 -13.42 26.76
N ARG A 66 14.31 -12.67 26.06
CA ARG A 66 12.86 -12.88 26.12
C ARG A 66 12.45 -14.21 25.46
N LEU A 67 12.99 -14.51 24.28
CA LEU A 67 12.71 -15.75 23.56
C LEU A 67 13.13 -17.00 24.36
N ARG A 68 14.22 -16.94 25.11
CA ARG A 68 14.60 -18.02 26.03
C ARG A 68 13.57 -18.26 27.14
N GLN A 69 12.82 -17.24 27.55
CA GLN A 69 11.78 -17.36 28.57
C GLN A 69 10.45 -17.87 28.02
N VAL A 70 10.03 -17.40 26.83
CA VAL A 70 8.68 -17.66 26.29
C VAL A 70 8.64 -18.68 25.16
N GLY A 71 9.78 -18.91 24.52
CA GLY A 71 9.94 -19.71 23.31
C GLY A 71 10.37 -21.15 23.55
N GLU A 72 10.43 -21.62 24.80
CA GLU A 72 10.81 -22.99 25.10
C GLU A 72 9.89 -24.00 24.37
N GLY A 73 10.51 -25.01 23.74
CA GLY A 73 9.79 -26.02 22.94
C GLY A 73 9.28 -25.53 21.58
N ALA A 74 9.39 -24.24 21.26
CA ALA A 74 8.99 -23.73 19.95
C ALA A 74 10.05 -24.08 18.88
N PRO A 75 9.67 -24.72 17.76
CA PRO A 75 10.63 -25.14 16.74
C PRO A 75 11.20 -23.97 15.92
N ILE A 76 10.59 -22.79 15.98
CA ILE A 76 11.01 -21.61 15.23
C ILE A 76 10.93 -20.39 16.14
N TRP A 77 12.03 -19.64 16.22
CA TRP A 77 12.04 -18.27 16.71
C TRP A 77 12.40 -17.31 15.56
N ARG A 78 11.85 -16.11 15.58
CA ARG A 78 12.19 -15.01 14.67
C ARG A 78 12.34 -13.73 15.47
N VAL A 79 13.34 -12.94 15.11
CA VAL A 79 13.56 -11.59 15.64
C VAL A 79 13.52 -10.62 14.46
N GLN A 80 12.69 -9.59 14.59
CA GLN A 80 12.69 -8.41 13.74
C GLN A 80 13.54 -7.35 14.41
N MET A 81 14.62 -6.95 13.75
CA MET A 81 15.53 -5.94 14.27
C MET A 81 14.94 -4.54 14.12
N PRO A 82 15.24 -3.62 15.05
CA PRO A 82 14.73 -2.26 14.96
C PRO A 82 15.44 -1.51 13.81
N SER A 83 14.71 -0.63 13.15
CA SER A 83 15.21 0.25 12.10
C SER A 83 14.72 1.68 12.32
N SER A 84 15.18 2.62 11.48
CA SER A 84 14.75 4.02 11.53
C SER A 84 13.24 4.21 11.34
N ARG A 85 12.58 3.27 10.65
CA ARG A 85 11.13 3.28 10.36
C ARG A 85 10.34 2.25 11.18
N GLN A 86 11.02 1.41 11.96
CA GLN A 86 10.44 0.38 12.81
C GLN A 86 11.21 0.35 14.14
N PRO A 87 10.89 1.23 15.10
CA PRO A 87 11.76 1.44 16.26
C PRO A 87 11.72 0.34 17.32
N ALA A 88 10.72 -0.54 17.29
CA ALA A 88 10.58 -1.63 18.26
C ALA A 88 11.24 -2.93 17.77
N VAL A 89 11.52 -3.83 18.72
CA VAL A 89 11.97 -5.19 18.42
C VAL A 89 10.76 -6.10 18.38
N GLY A 90 10.54 -6.79 17.26
CA GLY A 90 9.51 -7.83 17.16
C GLY A 90 10.10 -9.19 17.45
N ILE A 91 9.45 -10.00 18.28
CA ILE A 91 9.78 -11.42 18.41
C ILE A 91 8.59 -12.28 18.02
N VAL A 92 8.84 -13.37 17.33
CA VAL A 92 7.81 -14.35 16.95
C VAL A 92 8.33 -15.74 17.26
N TRP A 93 7.51 -16.58 17.88
CA TRP A 93 7.87 -17.96 18.16
C TRP A 93 6.68 -18.89 17.96
N GLY A 94 6.95 -20.15 17.64
CA GLY A 94 5.92 -21.18 17.52
C GLY A 94 6.23 -22.17 16.39
N ASN A 95 5.18 -22.72 15.81
CA ASN A 95 5.26 -23.68 14.72
C ASN A 95 4.49 -23.15 13.49
N ARG A 96 4.19 -24.02 12.51
CA ARG A 96 3.48 -23.63 11.28
C ARG A 96 1.99 -23.33 11.50
N GLU A 97 1.39 -23.84 12.55
CA GLU A 97 -0.05 -23.75 12.82
C GLU A 97 -0.37 -22.66 13.85
N GLN A 98 0.51 -22.47 14.83
CA GLN A 98 0.35 -21.53 15.91
C GLN A 98 1.65 -20.76 16.13
N THR A 99 1.58 -19.46 15.90
CA THR A 99 2.65 -18.51 16.22
C THR A 99 2.16 -17.52 17.26
N ARG A 100 3.06 -17.14 18.16
CA ARG A 100 2.87 -16.04 19.10
C ARG A 100 3.86 -14.95 18.78
N GLU A 101 3.48 -13.71 19.03
CA GLU A 101 4.33 -12.55 18.80
C GLU A 101 4.28 -11.60 19.98
N GLU A 102 5.39 -10.93 20.24
CA GLU A 102 5.50 -9.84 21.20
C GLU A 102 6.34 -8.72 20.61
N VAL A 103 6.01 -7.49 21.00
CA VAL A 103 6.77 -6.29 20.66
C VAL A 103 7.50 -5.83 21.90
N LEU A 104 8.81 -5.64 21.80
CA LEU A 104 9.69 -5.33 22.91
C LEU A 104 10.31 -3.94 22.78
N HIS A 105 10.52 -3.28 23.91
CA HIS A 105 11.34 -2.08 23.97
C HIS A 105 12.82 -2.44 23.67
N PRO A 106 13.47 -1.76 22.70
CA PRO A 106 14.75 -2.21 22.14
C PRO A 106 15.93 -2.13 23.12
N LEU A 107 15.82 -1.35 24.21
CA LEU A 107 16.87 -1.23 25.22
C LEU A 107 16.63 -2.05 26.49
N SER A 108 15.38 -2.15 26.96
CA SER A 108 15.03 -2.77 28.24
C SER A 108 14.56 -4.21 28.08
N GLY A 109 14.03 -4.59 26.91
CA GLY A 109 13.37 -5.88 26.70
C GLY A 109 11.98 -5.97 27.31
N GLU A 110 11.44 -4.87 27.82
CA GLU A 110 10.07 -4.82 28.34
C GLU A 110 9.06 -5.08 27.22
N VAL A 111 8.06 -5.92 27.51
CA VAL A 111 6.96 -6.19 26.58
C VAL A 111 6.05 -4.97 26.52
N LEU A 112 5.92 -4.41 25.32
CA LEU A 112 5.05 -3.27 25.08
C LEU A 112 3.61 -3.76 24.88
N PRO A 113 2.63 -3.23 25.63
CA PRO A 113 1.22 -3.59 25.45
C PRO A 113 0.62 -2.89 24.23
N VAL A 114 1.11 -3.26 23.04
CA VAL A 114 0.72 -2.65 21.76
C VAL A 114 -0.69 -3.10 21.39
N ARG A 115 -1.55 -2.14 21.01
CA ARG A 115 -2.90 -2.44 20.54
C ARG A 115 -2.88 -3.28 19.25
N ALA A 116 -3.79 -4.25 19.15
CA ALA A 116 -3.95 -5.02 17.91
C ALA A 116 -4.54 -4.12 16.80
N THR A 117 -3.84 -3.98 15.67
CA THR A 117 -4.25 -3.13 14.54
C THR A 117 -3.62 -3.64 13.25
N GLU A 118 -4.34 -3.53 12.13
CA GLU A 118 -3.80 -3.72 10.78
C GLU A 118 -2.76 -2.64 10.43
N GLY A 119 -2.78 -1.49 11.10
CA GLY A 119 -1.85 -0.41 10.81
C GLY A 119 -1.96 0.08 9.36
N GLY A 120 -0.84 0.47 8.78
CA GLY A 120 -0.73 0.77 7.36
C GLY A 120 -0.87 -0.47 6.45
N HIS A 121 -0.72 -1.69 6.98
CA HIS A 121 -0.84 -2.92 6.17
C HIS A 121 -2.21 -3.04 5.53
N PHE A 122 -3.27 -2.50 6.17
CA PHE A 122 -4.59 -2.41 5.58
C PHE A 122 -4.57 -1.77 4.19
N PHE A 123 -3.86 -0.64 4.01
CA PHE A 123 -3.79 0.03 2.71
C PHE A 123 -3.02 -0.81 1.67
N THR A 124 -1.99 -1.53 2.10
CA THR A 124 -1.23 -2.48 1.26
C THR A 124 -2.10 -3.68 0.85
N HIS A 125 -2.84 -4.28 1.77
CA HIS A 125 -3.76 -5.39 1.51
C HIS A 125 -4.91 -4.95 0.61
N PHE A 126 -5.52 -3.79 0.87
CA PHE A 126 -6.56 -3.25 0.01
C PHE A 126 -6.03 -2.93 -1.40
N HIS A 127 -4.83 -2.35 -1.52
CA HIS A 127 -4.19 -2.08 -2.81
C HIS A 127 -3.94 -3.36 -3.61
N ALA A 128 -3.36 -4.39 -2.97
CA ALA A 128 -2.94 -5.61 -3.63
C ALA A 128 -4.10 -6.60 -3.89
N GLU A 129 -5.13 -6.59 -3.04
CA GLU A 129 -6.18 -7.59 -3.06
C GLU A 129 -7.56 -7.14 -2.57
N LEU A 130 -7.84 -5.83 -2.48
CA LEU A 130 -9.13 -5.25 -2.09
C LEU A 130 -9.68 -5.77 -0.74
N ASP A 131 -8.78 -6.26 0.13
CA ASP A 131 -9.14 -6.90 1.40
C ASP A 131 -10.06 -8.14 1.23
N ALA A 132 -10.00 -8.78 0.05
CA ALA A 132 -10.84 -9.92 -0.32
C ALA A 132 -10.01 -11.17 -0.70
N GLY A 133 -8.77 -11.24 -0.21
CA GLY A 133 -7.86 -12.36 -0.41
C GLY A 133 -7.63 -12.69 -1.89
N LYS A 134 -7.64 -14.00 -2.22
CA LYS A 134 -7.37 -14.47 -3.59
C LYS A 134 -8.32 -13.89 -4.65
N VAL A 135 -9.59 -13.65 -4.30
CA VAL A 135 -10.59 -13.14 -5.23
C VAL A 135 -10.28 -11.67 -5.56
N GLY A 136 -10.08 -10.85 -4.54
CA GLY A 136 -9.75 -9.45 -4.77
C GLY A 136 -8.40 -9.28 -5.47
N ARG A 137 -7.40 -10.12 -5.15
CA ARG A 137 -6.13 -10.16 -5.89
C ARG A 137 -6.33 -10.43 -7.38
N ALA A 138 -7.17 -11.40 -7.73
CA ALA A 138 -7.50 -11.69 -9.13
C ALA A 138 -8.17 -10.49 -9.83
N ILE A 139 -9.06 -9.77 -9.11
CA ILE A 139 -9.69 -8.54 -9.61
C ILE A 139 -8.64 -7.45 -9.86
N VAL A 140 -7.75 -7.19 -8.90
CA VAL A 140 -6.67 -6.20 -9.03
C VAL A 140 -5.78 -6.53 -10.22
N CYS A 141 -5.44 -7.81 -10.43
CA CYS A 141 -4.65 -8.25 -11.59
C CYS A 141 -5.35 -7.95 -12.91
N LEU A 142 -6.65 -8.30 -13.03
CA LEU A 142 -7.44 -8.03 -14.22
C LEU A 142 -7.52 -6.52 -14.50
N VAL A 143 -7.78 -5.73 -13.48
CA VAL A 143 -7.84 -4.27 -13.55
C VAL A 143 -6.48 -3.69 -13.99
N GLY A 144 -5.37 -4.22 -13.46
CA GLY A 144 -4.01 -3.84 -13.84
C GLY A 144 -3.68 -4.15 -15.30
N LEU A 145 -4.08 -5.32 -15.81
CA LEU A 145 -3.93 -5.68 -17.23
C LEU A 145 -4.74 -4.75 -18.15
N VAL A 146 -5.97 -4.43 -17.76
CA VAL A 146 -6.81 -3.49 -18.52
C VAL A 146 -6.20 -2.08 -18.50
N MET A 147 -5.67 -1.64 -17.36
CA MET A 147 -4.96 -0.36 -17.26
C MET A 147 -3.71 -0.35 -18.13
N LEU A 148 -2.91 -1.42 -18.13
CA LEU A 148 -1.72 -1.51 -18.97
C LEU A 148 -2.07 -1.42 -20.46
N ALA A 149 -3.12 -2.15 -20.88
CA ALA A 149 -3.65 -2.05 -22.24
C ALA A 149 -4.15 -0.63 -22.57
N ALA A 150 -4.82 0.04 -21.61
CA ALA A 150 -5.29 1.41 -21.78
C ALA A 150 -4.13 2.42 -21.90
N LEU A 151 -3.04 2.25 -21.14
CA LEU A 151 -1.83 3.08 -21.22
C LEU A 151 -1.14 2.90 -22.57
N ILE A 152 -0.94 1.65 -23.02
CA ILE A 152 -0.35 1.34 -24.34
C ILE A 152 -1.21 1.94 -25.45
N ASN A 153 -2.54 1.79 -25.37
CA ASN A 153 -3.46 2.40 -26.31
C ASN A 153 -3.37 3.93 -26.30
N GLY A 154 -3.23 4.55 -25.12
CA GLY A 154 -3.02 6.00 -24.98
C GLY A 154 -1.80 6.50 -25.76
N ILE A 155 -0.68 5.78 -25.67
CA ILE A 155 0.55 6.07 -26.41
C ILE A 155 0.32 5.97 -27.92
N VAL A 156 -0.37 4.92 -28.38
CA VAL A 156 -0.64 4.68 -29.80
C VAL A 156 -1.60 5.71 -30.40
N VAL A 157 -2.64 6.09 -29.66
CA VAL A 157 -3.69 7.01 -30.12
C VAL A 157 -3.20 8.46 -30.13
N HIS A 158 -2.46 8.88 -29.10
CA HIS A 158 -1.92 10.23 -29.04
C HIS A 158 -0.54 10.34 -29.71
N LYS A 159 -0.47 10.11 -31.03
CA LYS A 159 0.76 10.25 -31.83
C LYS A 159 1.41 11.65 -31.79
N LYS A 160 0.68 12.66 -31.29
CA LYS A 160 1.12 14.06 -31.12
C LYS A 160 1.31 14.48 -29.65
N ILE A 161 1.50 13.53 -28.72
CA ILE A 161 1.69 13.79 -27.27
C ILE A 161 2.59 15.00 -26.99
N PHE A 162 3.69 15.15 -27.73
CA PHE A 162 4.66 16.24 -27.53
C PHE A 162 4.27 17.58 -28.16
N GLN A 163 3.44 17.59 -29.22
CA GLN A 163 3.06 18.82 -29.92
C GLN A 163 1.94 19.59 -29.20
N ASP A 164 1.01 18.87 -28.57
CA ASP A 164 -0.12 19.47 -27.85
C ASP A 164 0.22 19.80 -26.37
N PHE A 165 1.37 19.31 -25.89
CA PHE A 165 1.85 19.40 -24.50
C PHE A 165 2.05 20.85 -24.01
N PHE A 166 2.46 21.77 -24.88
CA PHE A 166 2.81 23.14 -24.51
C PHE A 166 1.62 24.12 -24.47
N THR A 167 0.39 23.64 -24.65
CA THR A 167 -0.81 24.49 -24.66
C THR A 167 -1.68 24.31 -23.42
N PHE A 168 -1.16 24.61 -22.23
CA PHE A 168 -2.02 24.78 -21.05
C PHE A 168 -2.81 26.09 -21.15
N ARG A 169 -4.14 26.02 -21.24
CA ARG A 169 -5.03 27.18 -21.40
C ARG A 169 -5.98 27.35 -20.20
N PRO A 170 -5.53 27.96 -19.08
CA PRO A 170 -6.26 28.01 -17.81
C PRO A 170 -7.55 28.85 -17.83
N GLN A 171 -7.78 29.69 -18.86
CA GLN A 171 -8.95 30.58 -18.97
C GLN A 171 -10.09 30.01 -19.85
N SER A 172 -10.16 28.68 -20.04
CA SER A 172 -11.20 28.02 -20.86
C SER A 172 -12.39 27.49 -20.02
N SER A 173 -13.48 27.07 -20.70
CA SER A 173 -14.64 26.46 -20.02
C SER A 173 -14.21 25.30 -19.10
N ALA A 174 -14.84 25.11 -17.94
CA ALA A 174 -14.42 24.13 -16.92
C ALA A 174 -14.14 22.71 -17.47
N GLN A 175 -14.91 22.24 -18.46
CA GLN A 175 -14.69 20.96 -19.13
C GLN A 175 -13.37 20.89 -19.92
N ARG A 176 -12.98 21.98 -20.59
CA ARG A 176 -11.71 22.07 -21.33
C ARG A 176 -10.52 22.14 -20.38
N SER A 177 -10.60 22.94 -19.32
CA SER A 177 -9.57 22.98 -18.29
C SER A 177 -9.35 21.62 -17.59
N TRP A 178 -10.41 20.85 -17.31
CA TRP A 178 -10.28 19.50 -16.76
C TRP A 178 -9.74 18.48 -17.79
N LEU A 179 -10.10 18.62 -19.07
CA LEU A 179 -9.53 17.79 -20.13
C LEU A 179 -8.03 18.06 -20.31
N ASP A 180 -7.63 19.33 -20.29
CA ASP A 180 -6.22 19.72 -20.34
C ASP A 180 -5.48 19.17 -19.11
N ALA A 181 -6.06 19.23 -17.91
CA ALA A 181 -5.48 18.63 -16.71
C ALA A 181 -5.36 17.10 -16.82
N HIS A 182 -6.38 16.40 -17.31
CA HIS A 182 -6.33 14.95 -17.54
C HIS A 182 -5.23 14.57 -18.54
N ASN A 183 -5.09 15.34 -19.63
CA ASN A 183 -4.03 15.12 -20.63
C ASN A 183 -2.64 15.41 -20.07
N VAL A 184 -2.45 16.53 -19.35
CA VAL A 184 -1.15 16.90 -18.76
C VAL A 184 -0.72 15.90 -17.71
N LEU A 185 -1.62 15.53 -16.78
CA LEU A 185 -1.32 14.52 -15.76
C LEU A 185 -1.06 13.15 -16.38
N GLY A 186 -1.80 12.79 -17.43
CA GLY A 186 -1.60 11.55 -18.16
C GLY A 186 -0.25 11.47 -18.88
N VAL A 187 0.17 12.55 -19.55
CA VAL A 187 1.44 12.58 -20.28
C VAL A 187 2.64 12.69 -19.33
N LEU A 188 2.61 13.63 -18.37
CA LEU A 188 3.70 13.79 -17.39
C LEU A 188 3.83 12.57 -16.49
N GLY A 189 2.69 12.00 -16.07
CA GLY A 189 2.64 10.81 -15.22
C GLY A 189 2.90 9.51 -15.98
N LEU A 190 2.91 9.51 -17.32
CA LEU A 190 2.99 8.30 -18.13
C LEU A 190 4.16 7.38 -17.75
N PRO A 191 5.42 7.86 -17.59
CA PRO A 191 6.53 6.98 -17.23
C PRO A 191 6.29 6.27 -15.89
N PHE A 192 5.78 7.00 -14.90
CA PHE A 192 5.45 6.46 -13.58
C PHE A 192 4.26 5.48 -13.65
N LEU A 193 3.17 5.87 -14.30
CA LEU A 193 1.97 5.04 -14.43
C LEU A 193 2.25 3.74 -15.18
N LEU A 194 3.05 3.80 -16.25
CA LEU A 194 3.47 2.62 -16.99
C LEU A 194 4.35 1.72 -16.12
N LEU A 195 5.34 2.29 -15.43
CA LEU A 195 6.22 1.56 -14.53
C LEU A 195 5.42 0.84 -13.43
N ILE A 196 4.61 1.57 -12.67
CA ILE A 196 3.91 1.02 -11.50
C ILE A 196 2.85 -0.02 -11.89
N THR A 197 2.15 0.21 -13.02
CA THR A 197 1.15 -0.74 -13.53
C THR A 197 1.83 -2.01 -14.03
N TYR A 198 2.94 -1.86 -14.78
CA TYR A 198 3.69 -3.00 -15.28
C TYR A 198 4.26 -3.84 -14.13
N THR A 199 4.93 -3.22 -13.16
CA THR A 199 5.50 -3.95 -12.03
C THR A 199 4.41 -4.60 -11.17
N GLY A 200 3.28 -3.94 -10.94
CA GLY A 200 2.15 -4.53 -10.18
C GLY A 200 1.58 -5.78 -10.85
N VAL A 201 1.41 -5.76 -12.17
CA VAL A 201 0.98 -6.94 -12.95
C VAL A 201 2.01 -8.06 -12.89
N VAL A 202 3.30 -7.75 -13.07
CA VAL A 202 4.36 -8.77 -13.12
C VAL A 202 4.56 -9.45 -11.76
N ILE A 203 4.52 -8.70 -10.65
CA ILE A 203 4.73 -9.26 -9.31
C ILE A 203 3.63 -10.26 -8.94
N LEU A 204 2.43 -10.09 -9.50
CA LEU A 204 1.28 -10.95 -9.27
C LEU A 204 1.11 -12.03 -10.34
N VAL A 205 2.06 -12.21 -11.27
CA VAL A 205 1.93 -13.12 -12.42
C VAL A 205 1.53 -14.54 -12.04
N ASP A 206 2.10 -15.07 -10.96
CA ASP A 206 1.82 -16.43 -10.48
C ASP A 206 0.39 -16.59 -9.95
N SER A 207 -0.26 -15.48 -9.55
CA SER A 207 -1.66 -15.51 -9.08
C SER A 207 -2.66 -15.76 -10.22
N TYR A 208 -2.33 -15.47 -11.48
CA TYR A 208 -3.28 -15.57 -12.60
C TYR A 208 -2.76 -16.32 -13.83
N LEU A 209 -1.45 -16.55 -13.96
CA LEU A 209 -0.85 -17.48 -14.93
C LEU A 209 -0.10 -18.63 -14.23
N PRO A 210 -0.76 -19.39 -13.33
CA PRO A 210 -0.09 -20.45 -12.59
C PRO A 210 0.26 -21.66 -13.47
N ALA A 211 -0.28 -21.76 -14.69
CA ALA A 211 -0.13 -22.94 -15.54
C ALA A 211 1.33 -23.28 -15.83
N ALA A 212 2.18 -22.28 -16.08
CA ALA A 212 3.61 -22.49 -16.27
C ALA A 212 4.26 -23.00 -14.99
N THR A 213 4.06 -22.32 -13.86
CA THR A 213 4.58 -22.73 -12.55
C THR A 213 4.11 -24.14 -12.16
N TYR A 214 2.83 -24.42 -12.33
CA TYR A 214 2.22 -25.71 -12.02
C TYR A 214 2.83 -26.83 -12.87
N HIS A 215 3.04 -26.59 -14.17
CA HIS A 215 3.63 -27.56 -15.08
C HIS A 215 5.11 -27.82 -14.79
N PHE A 216 5.91 -26.77 -14.59
CA PHE A 216 7.36 -26.90 -14.37
C PHE A 216 7.73 -27.41 -12.97
N TYR A 217 6.84 -27.27 -11.99
CA TYR A 217 7.11 -27.64 -10.60
C TYR A 217 6.19 -28.74 -10.05
N ASP A 218 5.52 -29.50 -10.92
CA ASP A 218 4.61 -30.60 -10.54
C ASP A 218 3.55 -30.16 -9.50
N GLY A 219 3.01 -28.94 -9.66
CA GLY A 219 2.05 -28.36 -8.72
C GLY A 219 2.62 -27.92 -7.36
N LYS A 220 3.94 -27.97 -7.15
CA LYS A 220 4.58 -27.46 -5.93
C LYS A 220 4.62 -25.94 -5.96
N ALA A 221 3.70 -25.29 -5.24
CA ALA A 221 3.60 -23.84 -5.14
C ALA A 221 4.89 -23.13 -4.67
N GLY A 222 5.81 -23.83 -3.99
CA GLY A 222 7.10 -23.31 -3.54
C GLY A 222 8.26 -23.49 -4.53
N GLY A 223 8.03 -24.16 -5.66
CA GLY A 223 9.06 -24.55 -6.63
C GLY A 223 9.93 -23.39 -7.14
N PRO A 224 9.35 -22.33 -7.74
CA PRO A 224 10.13 -21.20 -8.26
C PRO A 224 11.00 -20.53 -7.20
N ARG A 225 10.49 -20.44 -5.96
CA ARG A 225 11.23 -19.86 -4.85
C ARG A 225 12.38 -20.77 -4.40
N GLY A 226 12.18 -22.10 -4.42
CA GLY A 226 13.19 -23.09 -4.06
C GLY A 226 14.37 -23.16 -5.03
N ASP A 227 14.14 -22.88 -6.31
CA ASP A 227 15.23 -22.84 -7.31
C ASP A 227 16.10 -21.58 -7.18
N VAL A 228 15.52 -20.50 -6.64
CA VAL A 228 16.16 -19.18 -6.60
C VAL A 228 16.75 -18.87 -5.23
N VAL A 229 16.09 -19.27 -4.14
CA VAL A 229 16.53 -19.06 -2.77
C VAL A 229 17.22 -20.31 -2.26
N ARG A 230 18.52 -20.20 -2.00
CA ARG A 230 19.32 -21.29 -1.43
C ARG A 230 18.92 -21.51 0.03
N SER A 231 18.68 -22.77 0.40
CA SER A 231 18.47 -23.16 1.78
C SER A 231 19.72 -23.82 2.33
N PHE A 232 20.19 -23.30 3.46
CA PHE A 232 21.33 -23.84 4.22
C PHE A 232 20.87 -24.42 5.58
N GLU A 233 19.58 -24.77 5.67
CA GLU A 233 18.98 -25.33 6.87
C GLU A 233 19.41 -26.78 7.07
N ARG A 234 19.53 -27.19 8.34
CA ARG A 234 19.78 -28.58 8.72
C ARG A 234 18.52 -29.20 9.31
N ARG A 235 18.42 -30.53 9.19
CA ARG A 235 17.38 -31.29 9.88
C ARG A 235 17.75 -31.38 11.38
N PRO A 236 16.82 -31.12 12.30
CA PRO A 236 17.07 -31.29 13.73
C PRO A 236 17.53 -32.71 14.03
N ALA A 237 18.53 -32.86 14.92
CA ALA A 237 19.04 -34.17 15.31
C ALA A 237 18.20 -34.83 16.44
N GLY A 238 17.34 -34.06 17.10
CA GLY A 238 16.64 -34.49 18.32
C GLY A 238 17.57 -34.59 19.53
N VAL A 239 18.75 -33.97 19.47
CA VAL A 239 19.77 -34.02 20.51
C VAL A 239 19.87 -32.64 21.13
N ALA A 240 19.58 -32.54 22.43
CA ALA A 240 19.60 -31.28 23.14
C ALA A 240 21.02 -30.67 23.14
N ALA A 241 21.12 -29.38 22.83
CA ALA A 241 22.34 -28.59 22.92
C ALA A 241 22.01 -27.15 23.33
N PRO A 242 22.81 -26.53 24.22
CA PRO A 242 22.57 -25.16 24.62
C PRO A 242 22.79 -24.22 23.42
N LEU A 243 21.82 -23.33 23.18
CA LEU A 243 21.99 -22.24 22.21
C LEU A 243 22.96 -21.21 22.82
N PRO A 244 24.13 -20.91 22.21
CA PRO A 244 25.01 -19.83 22.63
C PRO A 244 24.40 -18.45 22.39
N SER A 245 25.06 -17.38 22.85
CA SER A 245 24.65 -16.02 22.50
C SER A 245 24.77 -15.80 20.99
N LEU A 246 23.79 -15.09 20.41
CA LEU A 246 23.77 -14.79 18.98
C LEU A 246 24.59 -13.55 18.61
N ALA A 247 25.04 -12.75 19.59
CA ALA A 247 25.75 -11.49 19.33
C ALA A 247 27.05 -11.65 18.50
N PRO A 248 27.91 -12.67 18.74
CA PRO A 248 29.09 -12.88 17.89
C PRO A 248 28.72 -13.21 16.45
N LEU A 249 27.67 -14.03 16.25
CA LEU A 249 27.19 -14.39 14.92
C LEU A 249 26.55 -13.21 14.20
N LEU A 250 25.88 -12.31 14.93
CA LEU A 250 25.39 -11.05 14.37
C LEU A 250 26.54 -10.21 13.82
N GLN A 251 27.62 -10.06 14.60
CA GLN A 251 28.80 -9.30 14.18
C GLN A 251 29.43 -9.90 12.92
N GLU A 252 29.58 -11.22 12.85
CA GLU A 252 30.07 -11.92 11.66
C GLU A 252 29.13 -11.75 10.46
N ALA A 253 27.82 -11.90 10.67
CA ALA A 253 26.81 -11.67 9.65
C ALA A 253 26.87 -10.23 9.09
N GLU A 254 27.09 -9.25 9.95
CA GLU A 254 27.25 -7.84 9.56
C GLU A 254 28.52 -7.57 8.75
N THR A 255 29.59 -8.36 8.87
CA THR A 255 30.75 -8.25 7.97
C THR A 255 30.41 -8.65 6.53
N VAL A 256 29.45 -9.55 6.36
CA VAL A 256 29.04 -10.10 5.05
C VAL A 256 27.90 -9.29 4.45
N LEU A 257 26.88 -9.03 5.27
CA LEU A 257 25.69 -8.32 4.84
C LEU A 257 25.98 -6.81 4.85
N GLY A 258 26.54 -6.28 5.92
CA GLY A 258 26.82 -4.85 6.13
C GLY A 258 26.40 -4.42 7.53
N ALA A 259 27.24 -3.64 8.21
CA ALA A 259 27.01 -3.21 9.59
C ALA A 259 25.66 -2.52 9.79
N GLY A 260 24.87 -2.97 10.77
CA GLY A 260 23.54 -2.42 11.07
C GLY A 260 22.44 -2.75 10.06
N HIS A 261 22.70 -3.60 9.05
CA HIS A 261 21.73 -3.86 7.99
C HIS A 261 20.96 -5.19 8.13
N VAL A 262 21.17 -5.93 9.22
CA VAL A 262 20.36 -7.13 9.50
C VAL A 262 18.96 -6.69 9.93
N GLY A 263 17.95 -7.06 9.15
CA GLY A 263 16.54 -6.73 9.45
C GLY A 263 15.77 -7.86 10.13
N TRP A 264 16.14 -9.11 9.84
CA TRP A 264 15.46 -10.28 10.38
C TRP A 264 16.46 -11.38 10.76
N ILE A 265 16.18 -12.08 11.86
CA ILE A 265 16.96 -13.22 12.32
C ILE A 265 16.01 -14.39 12.54
N GLY A 266 16.22 -15.49 11.83
CA GLY A 266 15.45 -16.73 11.99
C GLY A 266 16.27 -17.78 12.71
N ILE A 267 15.73 -18.37 13.77
CA ILE A 267 16.34 -19.46 14.52
C ILE A 267 15.43 -20.69 14.38
N ARG A 268 16.00 -21.80 13.91
CA ARG A 268 15.28 -23.07 13.78
C ARG A 268 15.82 -24.10 14.75
N ALA A 269 14.90 -24.87 15.30
CA ALA A 269 15.14 -25.88 16.34
C ALA A 269 16.03 -25.35 17.49
N PRO A 270 15.68 -24.19 18.10
CA PRO A 270 16.44 -23.67 19.23
C PRO A 270 16.54 -24.73 20.33
N GLY A 271 17.74 -24.98 20.84
CA GLY A 271 18.00 -26.04 21.82
C GLY A 271 18.37 -27.40 21.22
N ASP A 272 18.45 -27.54 19.89
CA ASP A 272 18.94 -28.74 19.21
C ASP A 272 20.40 -28.60 18.76
N ARG A 273 21.14 -29.71 18.69
CA ARG A 273 22.54 -29.75 18.21
C ARG A 273 22.69 -29.25 16.77
N GLU A 274 21.70 -29.49 15.91
CA GLU A 274 21.66 -29.03 14.52
C GLU A 274 20.81 -27.76 14.34
N ALA A 275 20.60 -27.00 15.43
CA ALA A 275 19.98 -25.69 15.35
C ALA A 275 20.71 -24.79 14.36
N THR A 276 19.95 -23.97 13.62
CA THR A 276 20.50 -23.02 12.64
C THR A 276 20.01 -21.62 12.92
N VAL A 277 20.89 -20.64 12.72
CA VAL A 277 20.55 -19.21 12.81
C VAL A 277 20.81 -18.58 11.46
N GLN A 278 19.79 -17.97 10.88
CA GLN A 278 19.85 -17.26 9.60
C GLN A 278 19.66 -15.77 9.83
N PHE A 279 20.61 -14.97 9.38
CA PHE A 279 20.55 -13.52 9.39
C PHE A 279 20.17 -13.05 7.98
N MET A 280 19.15 -12.20 7.88
CA MET A 280 18.68 -11.62 6.62
C MET A 280 18.85 -10.10 6.64
N ARG A 281 19.37 -9.55 5.55
CA ARG A 281 19.44 -8.11 5.34
C ARG A 281 18.02 -7.51 5.25
N HIS A 282 17.86 -6.29 5.73
CA HIS A 282 16.68 -5.47 5.42
C HIS A 282 16.61 -5.13 3.91
N LEU A 283 15.44 -4.72 3.42
CA LEU A 283 15.14 -4.55 1.99
C LEU A 283 15.04 -3.07 1.55
N ASP A 284 15.38 -2.13 2.43
CA ASP A 284 15.13 -0.69 2.32
C ASP A 284 16.35 0.18 1.98
N ASP A 285 17.48 -0.42 1.64
CA ASP A 285 18.67 0.31 1.16
C ASP A 285 19.07 -0.02 -0.29
N ARG A 286 18.43 -1.00 -0.92
CA ARG A 286 18.76 -1.43 -2.28
C ARG A 286 17.54 -1.42 -3.19
N LEU A 287 17.78 -1.10 -4.46
CA LEU A 287 16.74 -1.12 -5.49
C LEU A 287 16.18 -2.52 -5.72
N GLY A 288 17.04 -3.54 -5.76
CA GLY A 288 16.62 -4.93 -5.79
C GLY A 288 16.10 -5.35 -4.43
N ALA A 289 14.85 -5.81 -4.36
CA ALA A 289 14.29 -6.35 -3.12
C ALA A 289 14.88 -7.73 -2.80
N VAL A 290 16.19 -7.94 -2.81
CA VAL A 290 16.80 -9.26 -2.55
C VAL A 290 17.07 -9.46 -1.06
N ALA A 291 16.66 -10.61 -0.53
CA ALA A 291 16.87 -10.96 0.87
C ALA A 291 18.22 -11.67 1.02
N ASP A 292 19.30 -10.91 0.87
CA ASP A 292 20.65 -11.40 1.13
C ASP A 292 20.71 -11.99 2.53
N HIS A 293 21.27 -13.18 2.66
CA HIS A 293 21.29 -13.88 3.93
C HIS A 293 22.52 -14.75 4.10
N ILE A 294 22.83 -15.01 5.37
CA ILE A 294 23.88 -15.92 5.80
C ILE A 294 23.33 -16.80 6.92
N THR A 295 23.67 -18.08 6.89
CA THR A 295 23.19 -19.08 7.84
C THR A 295 24.36 -19.74 8.55
N PHE A 296 24.26 -19.85 9.86
CA PHE A 296 25.24 -20.49 10.73
C PHE A 296 24.63 -21.70 11.44
N ALA A 297 25.48 -22.67 11.78
CA ALA A 297 25.17 -23.65 12.81
C ALA A 297 25.15 -22.93 14.16
N ALA A 298 24.00 -22.95 14.83
CA ALA A 298 23.78 -22.10 15.99
C ALA A 298 24.71 -22.45 17.18
N VAL A 299 25.03 -23.74 17.33
CA VAL A 299 25.83 -24.23 18.47
C VAL A 299 27.33 -24.04 18.25
N SER A 300 27.82 -24.34 17.05
CA SER A 300 29.26 -24.31 16.75
C SER A 300 29.73 -22.99 16.13
N GLY A 301 28.80 -22.17 15.64
CA GLY A 301 29.08 -20.91 14.97
C GLY A 301 29.62 -21.06 13.54
N TRP A 302 29.76 -22.28 13.02
CA TRP A 302 30.23 -22.49 11.65
C TRP A 302 29.25 -21.95 10.62
N GLU A 303 29.75 -21.19 9.65
CA GLU A 303 28.98 -20.79 8.47
C GLU A 303 28.57 -22.03 7.68
N LEU A 304 27.26 -22.17 7.45
CA LEU A 304 26.67 -23.23 6.63
C LEU A 304 26.57 -22.81 5.17
N GLY A 305 26.41 -21.52 4.95
CA GLY A 305 26.42 -20.90 3.64
C GLY A 305 25.75 -19.53 3.65
N ARG A 306 25.89 -18.85 2.53
CA ARG A 306 25.34 -17.51 2.29
C ARG A 306 24.79 -17.39 0.87
N GLN A 307 23.86 -16.47 0.71
CA GLN A 307 23.40 -16.03 -0.60
C GLN A 307 23.41 -14.50 -0.63
N THR A 308 24.48 -13.96 -1.20
CA THR A 308 24.67 -12.53 -1.52
C THR A 308 24.72 -12.28 -3.03
N GLU A 309 24.73 -13.36 -3.81
CA GLU A 309 24.71 -13.33 -5.27
C GLU A 309 23.43 -14.00 -5.77
N TRP A 310 22.78 -13.36 -6.72
CA TRP A 310 21.52 -13.79 -7.30
C TRP A 310 21.69 -13.96 -8.80
N ASN A 311 21.02 -14.96 -9.37
CA ASN A 311 21.01 -15.09 -10.82
C ASN A 311 20.37 -13.84 -11.46
N PRO A 312 20.79 -13.43 -12.67
CA PRO A 312 20.33 -12.18 -13.28
C PRO A 312 18.82 -12.07 -13.47
N VAL A 313 18.15 -13.19 -13.76
CA VAL A 313 16.69 -13.23 -13.98
C VAL A 313 15.93 -12.97 -12.68
N ALA A 314 16.31 -13.66 -11.60
CA ALA A 314 15.76 -13.45 -10.27
C ALA A 314 16.02 -12.02 -9.78
N TYR A 315 17.23 -11.51 -9.99
CA TYR A 315 17.58 -10.14 -9.61
C TYR A 315 16.76 -9.11 -10.38
N ALA A 316 16.55 -9.30 -11.68
CA ALA A 316 15.69 -8.44 -12.50
C ALA A 316 14.24 -8.44 -12.01
N PHE A 317 13.68 -9.61 -11.69
CA PHE A 317 12.34 -9.70 -11.09
C PHE A 317 12.27 -9.01 -9.72
N ARG A 318 13.24 -9.24 -8.83
CA ARG A 318 13.29 -8.60 -7.50
C ARG A 318 13.54 -7.09 -7.58
N THR A 319 14.17 -6.61 -8.64
CA THR A 319 14.28 -5.17 -8.96
C THR A 319 12.93 -4.58 -9.30
N GLN A 320 12.08 -5.29 -10.07
CA GLN A 320 10.71 -4.85 -10.32
C GLN A 320 9.87 -4.83 -9.04
N VAL A 321 10.06 -5.82 -8.15
CA VAL A 321 9.46 -5.81 -6.80
C VAL A 321 9.88 -4.57 -6.02
N GLY A 322 11.18 -4.27 -5.96
CA GLY A 322 11.68 -3.09 -5.26
C GLY A 322 11.23 -1.76 -5.87
N LEU A 323 11.12 -1.69 -7.20
CA LEU A 323 10.53 -0.55 -7.90
C LEU A 323 9.06 -0.33 -7.54
N HIS A 324 8.28 -1.40 -7.37
CA HIS A 324 6.87 -1.27 -6.99
C HIS A 324 6.69 -0.90 -5.51
N LEU A 325 7.47 -1.51 -4.63
CA LEU A 325 7.37 -1.29 -3.18
C LEU A 325 8.07 -0.02 -2.69
N VAL A 326 9.00 0.55 -3.48
CA VAL A 326 9.75 1.78 -3.16
C VAL A 326 10.41 1.78 -1.78
N HIS A 327 11.02 0.65 -1.41
CA HIS A 327 11.79 0.57 -0.18
C HIS A 327 13.16 1.27 -0.30
N PHE A 328 13.65 1.51 -1.51
CA PHE A 328 14.94 2.15 -1.77
C PHE A 328 14.85 3.69 -1.79
N GLY A 329 16.01 4.36 -1.65
CA GLY A 329 16.11 5.82 -1.85
C GLY A 329 15.52 6.67 -0.73
N GLY A 330 15.04 6.04 0.35
CA GLY A 330 14.50 6.69 1.55
C GLY A 330 13.32 7.62 1.27
N TYR A 331 13.12 8.59 2.17
CA TYR A 331 12.03 9.57 2.08
C TYR A 331 11.96 10.32 0.75
N PRO A 332 13.07 10.74 0.09
CA PRO A 332 12.98 11.41 -1.21
C PRO A 332 12.28 10.57 -2.29
N ALA A 333 12.62 9.28 -2.41
CA ALA A 333 11.98 8.38 -3.37
C ALA A 333 10.51 8.13 -3.00
N GLN A 334 10.22 7.95 -1.72
CA GLN A 334 8.86 7.75 -1.21
C GLN A 334 7.97 8.95 -1.49
N TRP A 335 8.44 10.18 -1.24
CA TRP A 335 7.69 11.39 -1.55
C TRP A 335 7.46 11.56 -3.06
N LEU A 336 8.44 11.21 -3.90
CA LEU A 336 8.24 11.21 -5.35
C LEU A 336 7.14 10.22 -5.76
N TYR A 337 7.15 9.00 -5.22
CA TYR A 337 6.12 7.98 -5.48
C TYR A 337 4.76 8.41 -4.95
N PHE A 338 4.71 8.99 -3.75
CA PHE A 338 3.49 9.51 -3.14
C PHE A 338 2.87 10.62 -4.00
N LEU A 339 3.64 11.64 -4.38
CA LEU A 339 3.16 12.74 -5.22
C LEU A 339 2.72 12.26 -6.60
N SER A 340 3.45 11.29 -7.17
CA SER A 340 3.09 10.68 -8.45
C SER A 340 1.81 9.83 -8.34
N GLY A 341 1.62 9.13 -7.22
CA GLY A 341 0.41 8.38 -6.89
C GLY A 341 -0.81 9.28 -6.68
N VAL A 342 -0.65 10.41 -5.97
CA VAL A 342 -1.68 11.45 -5.85
C VAL A 342 -2.06 12.00 -7.23
N ALA A 343 -1.08 12.31 -8.07
CA ALA A 343 -1.31 12.78 -9.43
C ALA A 343 -2.05 11.73 -10.29
N GLY A 344 -1.67 10.46 -10.20
CA GLY A 344 -2.33 9.34 -10.89
C GLY A 344 -3.77 9.14 -10.43
N THR A 345 -4.01 9.16 -9.12
CA THR A 345 -5.35 9.08 -8.51
C THR A 345 -6.22 10.24 -8.99
N ALA A 346 -5.68 11.46 -8.97
CA ALA A 346 -6.38 12.65 -9.45
C ALA A 346 -6.70 12.56 -10.95
N MET A 347 -5.76 12.10 -11.78
CA MET A 347 -5.98 11.90 -13.22
C MET A 347 -7.17 10.98 -13.50
N MET A 348 -7.24 9.83 -12.79
CA MET A 348 -8.33 8.86 -12.92
C MET A 348 -9.66 9.43 -12.44
N ALA A 349 -9.66 10.08 -11.27
CA ALA A 349 -10.84 10.74 -10.72
C ALA A 349 -11.39 11.83 -11.67
N VAL A 350 -10.50 12.63 -12.27
CA VAL A 350 -10.87 13.63 -13.27
C VAL A 350 -11.49 12.97 -14.51
N GLY A 351 -10.97 11.83 -14.97
CA GLY A 351 -11.56 11.05 -16.07
C GLY A 351 -13.02 10.64 -15.80
N LEU A 352 -13.28 10.12 -14.59
CA LEU A 352 -14.63 9.76 -14.15
C LEU A 352 -15.58 10.98 -14.13
N VAL A 353 -15.11 12.12 -13.61
CA VAL A 353 -15.90 13.37 -13.54
C VAL A 353 -16.13 13.97 -14.94
N LEU A 354 -15.14 13.91 -15.82
CA LEU A 354 -15.28 14.38 -17.21
C LEU A 354 -16.32 13.58 -17.98
N PHE A 355 -16.42 12.27 -17.75
CA PHE A 355 -17.46 11.43 -18.33
C PHE A 355 -18.85 12.00 -18.01
N THR A 356 -19.14 12.27 -16.74
CA THR A 356 -20.46 12.74 -16.32
C THR A 356 -20.74 14.17 -16.78
N ILE A 357 -19.76 15.08 -16.72
CA ILE A 357 -19.89 16.45 -17.25
C ILE A 357 -20.24 16.43 -18.75
N LYS A 358 -19.59 15.57 -19.54
CA LYS A 358 -19.85 15.46 -20.98
C LYS A 358 -21.26 14.95 -21.25
N ARG A 359 -21.71 13.94 -20.50
CA ARG A 359 -23.04 13.33 -20.66
C ARG A 359 -24.20 14.20 -20.16
N ARG A 360 -23.98 15.07 -19.18
CA ARG A 360 -24.97 16.10 -18.81
C ARG A 360 -25.27 17.09 -19.94
N LYS A 361 -24.22 17.55 -20.63
CA LYS A 361 -24.38 18.55 -21.71
C LYS A 361 -24.92 17.95 -23.01
N ARG A 362 -24.61 16.68 -23.25
CA ARG A 362 -25.05 15.93 -24.42
C ARG A 362 -25.50 14.55 -23.95
N PRO A 363 -26.75 14.42 -23.47
CA PRO A 363 -27.30 13.14 -23.07
C PRO A 363 -27.26 12.20 -24.28
N GLY A 364 -26.55 11.08 -24.15
CA GLY A 364 -26.70 10.01 -25.14
C GLY A 364 -28.00 9.28 -24.88
N HIS A 365 -28.61 8.70 -25.91
CA HIS A 365 -29.79 7.84 -25.75
C HIS A 365 -29.40 6.37 -25.52
N GLU A 366 -28.21 6.11 -24.94
CA GLU A 366 -27.67 4.75 -24.83
C GLU A 366 -28.55 3.78 -24.01
N PHE A 367 -29.36 4.32 -23.09
CA PHE A 367 -30.22 3.52 -22.21
C PHE A 367 -31.71 3.86 -22.34
N GLY A 368 -32.11 4.51 -23.44
CA GLY A 368 -33.51 4.90 -23.68
C GLY A 368 -34.11 5.69 -22.51
N ALA A 369 -35.29 5.27 -22.04
CA ALA A 369 -35.99 5.91 -20.92
C ALA A 369 -35.23 5.85 -19.58
N ALA A 370 -34.30 4.90 -19.40
CA ALA A 370 -33.53 4.75 -18.17
C ALA A 370 -32.29 5.67 -18.10
N THR A 371 -31.96 6.39 -19.18
CA THR A 371 -30.72 7.18 -19.30
C THR A 371 -30.48 8.11 -18.12
N ALA A 372 -31.49 8.89 -17.70
CA ALA A 372 -31.34 9.84 -16.59
C ALA A 372 -31.02 9.13 -15.27
N ARG A 373 -31.69 7.99 -14.99
CA ARG A 373 -31.46 7.18 -13.79
C ARG A 373 -30.07 6.55 -13.78
N VAL A 374 -29.63 5.99 -14.91
CA VAL A 374 -28.30 5.36 -15.04
C VAL A 374 -27.19 6.39 -14.86
N TYR A 375 -27.31 7.57 -15.47
CA TYR A 375 -26.33 8.63 -15.30
C TYR A 375 -26.30 9.18 -13.86
N GLY A 376 -27.46 9.28 -13.19
CA GLY A 376 -27.51 9.62 -11.76
C GLY A 376 -26.81 8.59 -10.87
N ALA A 377 -26.96 7.30 -11.17
CA ALA A 377 -26.25 6.23 -10.48
C ALA A 377 -24.72 6.30 -10.72
N ILE A 378 -24.30 6.53 -11.97
CA ILE A 378 -22.88 6.71 -12.32
C ILE A 378 -22.27 7.89 -11.55
N GLU A 379 -22.99 9.00 -11.44
CA GLU A 379 -22.51 10.15 -10.67
C GLU A 379 -22.40 9.86 -9.18
N SER A 380 -23.37 9.12 -8.62
CA SER A 380 -23.35 8.71 -7.22
C SER A 380 -22.15 7.81 -6.93
N LEU A 381 -21.87 6.85 -7.83
CA LEU A 381 -20.69 6.00 -7.78
C LEU A 381 -19.41 6.83 -7.88
N ASN A 382 -19.31 7.78 -8.81
CA ASN A 382 -18.14 8.65 -8.92
C ASN A 382 -17.85 9.42 -7.62
N VAL A 383 -18.89 9.95 -6.96
CA VAL A 383 -18.73 10.67 -5.69
C VAL A 383 -18.19 9.73 -4.61
N ALA A 384 -18.81 8.56 -4.43
CA ALA A 384 -18.42 7.59 -3.40
C ALA A 384 -17.03 6.96 -3.67
N THR A 385 -16.70 6.70 -4.93
CA THR A 385 -15.39 6.19 -5.34
C THR A 385 -14.28 7.20 -5.06
N VAL A 386 -14.51 8.50 -5.33
CA VAL A 386 -13.45 9.51 -5.25
C VAL A 386 -13.39 10.16 -3.86
N ALA A 387 -14.46 10.81 -3.42
CA ALA A 387 -14.50 11.48 -2.12
C ALA A 387 -14.80 10.50 -0.98
N GLY A 388 -15.64 9.49 -1.25
CA GLY A 388 -16.04 8.52 -0.25
C GLY A 388 -14.88 7.63 0.23
N VAL A 389 -14.00 7.17 -0.67
CA VAL A 389 -12.82 6.38 -0.26
C VAL A 389 -11.86 7.19 0.61
N MET A 390 -11.69 8.49 0.31
CA MET A 390 -10.85 9.38 1.12
C MET A 390 -11.44 9.56 2.52
N LEU A 391 -12.77 9.71 2.64
CA LEU A 391 -13.44 9.78 3.93
C LEU A 391 -13.35 8.44 4.69
N ALA A 392 -13.52 7.31 4.00
CA ALA A 392 -13.42 5.98 4.59
C ALA A 392 -12.01 5.71 5.15
N SER A 393 -10.94 6.07 4.42
CA SER A 393 -9.57 5.97 4.92
C SER A 393 -9.31 6.85 6.14
N ALA A 394 -9.92 8.04 6.21
CA ALA A 394 -9.85 8.85 7.43
C ALA A 394 -10.57 8.14 8.59
N ALA A 395 -11.76 7.58 8.35
CA ALA A 395 -12.54 6.87 9.36
C ALA A 395 -11.78 5.67 9.95
N PHE A 396 -11.01 4.94 9.14
CA PHE A 396 -10.10 3.89 9.60
C PHE A 396 -9.08 4.40 10.63
N LEU A 397 -8.41 5.52 10.32
CA LEU A 397 -7.43 6.14 11.23
C LEU A 397 -8.09 6.70 12.51
N TRP A 398 -9.30 7.26 12.39
CA TRP A 398 -10.10 7.68 13.55
C TRP A 398 -10.52 6.49 14.42
N ALA A 399 -10.95 5.38 13.82
CA ALA A 399 -11.32 4.17 14.55
C ALA A 399 -10.14 3.66 15.39
N ASN A 400 -8.91 3.77 14.89
CA ASN A 400 -7.74 3.39 15.67
C ASN A 400 -7.56 4.18 16.98
N ARG A 401 -7.92 5.46 17.00
CA ARG A 401 -7.82 6.29 18.21
C ARG A 401 -9.03 6.17 19.14
N LEU A 402 -10.20 5.89 18.58
CA LEU A 402 -11.48 5.86 19.32
C LEU A 402 -11.85 4.48 19.87
N LEU A 403 -11.43 3.39 19.23
CA LEU A 403 -11.74 2.04 19.71
C LEU A 403 -10.91 1.69 20.96
N PRO A 404 -11.52 1.06 21.99
CA PRO A 404 -10.80 0.57 23.15
C PRO A 404 -9.67 -0.38 22.76
N ALA A 405 -8.53 -0.30 23.46
CA ALA A 405 -7.33 -1.09 23.12
C ALA A 405 -7.52 -2.61 23.36
N ASP A 406 -8.40 -2.97 24.28
CA ASP A 406 -8.73 -4.34 24.71
C ASP A 406 -9.93 -4.95 23.97
N LEU A 407 -10.50 -4.24 22.98
CA LEU A 407 -11.63 -4.72 22.20
C LEU A 407 -11.28 -6.03 21.46
N ALA A 408 -12.11 -7.06 21.59
CA ALA A 408 -11.94 -8.29 20.82
C ALA A 408 -12.09 -8.02 19.31
N GLU A 409 -11.21 -8.64 18.50
CA GLU A 409 -11.18 -8.42 17.03
C GLU A 409 -11.05 -6.93 16.65
N ARG A 410 -10.37 -6.12 17.47
CA ARG A 410 -10.23 -4.66 17.28
C ARG A 410 -9.80 -4.28 15.87
N ALA A 411 -8.81 -4.98 15.31
CA ALA A 411 -8.31 -4.74 13.96
C ALA A 411 -9.41 -4.91 12.91
N ALA A 412 -10.27 -5.92 13.05
CA ALA A 412 -11.42 -6.12 12.16
C ALA A 412 -12.47 -5.01 12.30
N TRP A 413 -12.65 -4.43 13.50
CA TRP A 413 -13.52 -3.27 13.70
C TRP A 413 -12.98 -2.00 13.03
N GLU A 414 -11.66 -1.79 13.00
CA GLU A 414 -11.04 -0.68 12.25
C GLU A 414 -11.36 -0.82 10.75
N VAL A 415 -11.13 -2.00 10.19
CA VAL A 415 -11.46 -2.32 8.79
C VAL A 415 -12.97 -2.22 8.52
N GLY A 416 -13.79 -2.69 9.46
CA GLY A 416 -15.24 -2.55 9.40
C GLY A 416 -15.70 -1.09 9.35
N ALA A 417 -15.05 -0.19 10.10
CA ALA A 417 -15.35 1.24 10.06
C ALA A 417 -15.05 1.85 8.69
N PHE A 418 -13.96 1.46 8.02
CA PHE A 418 -13.66 1.85 6.65
C PHE A 418 -14.82 1.47 5.71
N PHE A 419 -15.19 0.19 5.67
CA PHE A 419 -16.23 -0.30 4.75
C PHE A 419 -17.63 0.26 5.08
N ALA A 420 -17.96 0.41 6.37
CA ALA A 420 -19.22 0.99 6.80
C ALA A 420 -19.33 2.45 6.36
N VAL A 421 -18.31 3.27 6.60
CA VAL A 421 -18.30 4.66 6.15
C VAL A 421 -18.32 4.75 4.64
N TRP A 422 -17.59 3.89 3.93
CA TRP A 422 -17.60 3.88 2.48
C TRP A 422 -18.99 3.54 1.91
N ALA A 423 -19.66 2.53 2.45
CA ALA A 423 -21.03 2.19 2.07
C ALA A 423 -22.02 3.34 2.38
N LEU A 424 -21.89 4.00 3.53
CA LEU A 424 -22.68 5.17 3.88
C LEU A 424 -22.45 6.34 2.91
N THR A 425 -21.22 6.51 2.40
CA THR A 425 -20.95 7.53 1.37
C THR A 425 -21.70 7.22 0.07
N LEU A 426 -21.80 5.96 -0.34
CA LEU A 426 -22.56 5.57 -1.52
C LEU A 426 -24.06 5.83 -1.33
N VAL A 427 -24.62 5.44 -0.18
CA VAL A 427 -26.02 5.74 0.17
C VAL A 427 -26.27 7.25 0.17
N HIS A 428 -25.41 8.02 0.84
CA HIS A 428 -25.48 9.48 0.84
C HIS A 428 -25.46 10.06 -0.58
N ALA A 429 -24.58 9.58 -1.45
CA ALA A 429 -24.48 10.07 -2.82
C ALA A 429 -25.74 9.77 -3.64
N GLY A 430 -26.36 8.59 -3.44
CA GLY A 430 -27.61 8.22 -4.10
C GLY A 430 -28.84 8.98 -3.61
N LEU A 431 -28.83 9.47 -2.37
CA LEU A 431 -29.94 10.23 -1.77
C LEU A 431 -29.84 11.75 -1.99
N ARG A 432 -28.73 12.25 -2.52
CA ARG A 432 -28.47 13.69 -2.64
C ARG A 432 -28.32 14.11 -4.09
N ALA A 433 -28.69 15.36 -4.38
CA ALA A 433 -28.33 15.97 -5.65
C ALA A 433 -26.79 15.94 -5.82
N PRO A 434 -26.25 15.62 -7.01
CA PRO A 434 -24.82 15.37 -7.19
C PRO A 434 -23.91 16.50 -6.69
N GLY A 435 -24.30 17.76 -6.87
CA GLY A 435 -23.53 18.89 -6.38
C GLY A 435 -23.49 18.98 -4.85
N ALA A 436 -24.58 18.62 -4.17
CA ALA A 436 -24.62 18.51 -2.72
C ALA A 436 -23.83 17.29 -2.22
N ALA A 437 -23.90 16.17 -2.94
CA ALA A 437 -23.14 14.97 -2.62
C ALA A 437 -21.61 15.22 -2.65
N TRP A 438 -21.10 15.81 -3.74
CA TRP A 438 -19.69 16.19 -3.87
C TRP A 438 -19.24 17.12 -2.74
N ARG A 439 -20.00 18.20 -2.50
CA ARG A 439 -19.66 19.15 -1.43
C ARG A 439 -19.64 18.49 -0.06
N GLY A 440 -20.70 17.75 0.27
CA GLY A 440 -20.85 17.11 1.58
C GLY A 440 -19.71 16.14 1.88
N GLN A 441 -19.39 15.25 0.93
CA GLN A 441 -18.31 14.28 1.13
C GLN A 441 -16.92 14.91 1.11
N LEU A 442 -16.66 15.91 0.26
CA LEU A 442 -15.36 16.60 0.24
C LEU A 442 -15.12 17.38 1.54
N TYR A 443 -16.13 18.05 2.09
CA TYR A 443 -16.01 18.70 3.39
C TYR A 443 -15.86 17.69 4.53
N ALA A 444 -16.65 16.61 4.52
CA ALA A 444 -16.54 15.57 5.53
C ALA A 444 -15.15 14.91 5.52
N ALA A 445 -14.66 14.51 4.34
CA ALA A 445 -13.32 13.97 4.17
C ALA A 445 -12.26 14.99 4.61
N GLY A 446 -12.37 16.23 4.14
CA GLY A 446 -11.40 17.27 4.44
C GLY A 446 -11.31 17.60 5.93
N LEU A 447 -12.44 17.68 6.63
CA LEU A 447 -12.47 17.87 8.08
C LEU A 447 -11.94 16.64 8.83
N ALA A 448 -12.32 15.42 8.41
CA ALA A 448 -11.83 14.20 9.05
C ALA A 448 -10.30 14.08 8.97
N TRP A 449 -9.70 14.40 7.83
CA TRP A 449 -8.24 14.44 7.67
C TRP A 449 -7.60 15.63 8.40
N ALA A 450 -8.17 16.83 8.32
CA ALA A 450 -7.61 18.03 8.95
C ALA A 450 -7.63 17.99 10.48
N LEU A 451 -8.58 17.26 11.06
CA LEU A 451 -8.73 17.10 12.51
C LEU A 451 -7.99 15.86 13.05
N LEU A 452 -7.33 15.08 12.20
CA LEU A 452 -6.58 13.89 12.61
C LEU A 452 -5.46 14.20 13.63
N PRO A 453 -4.70 15.30 13.53
CA PRO A 453 -3.69 15.64 14.55
C PRO A 453 -4.30 15.89 15.94
N LEU A 454 -5.52 16.46 15.99
CA LEU A 454 -6.23 16.64 17.26
C LEU A 454 -6.68 15.29 17.83
N CYS A 455 -7.10 14.37 16.96
CA CYS A 455 -7.42 13.00 17.32
C CYS A 455 -6.18 12.26 17.86
N ASP A 456 -5.01 12.47 17.24
CA ASP A 456 -3.76 11.86 17.68
C ASP A 456 -3.37 12.31 19.09
N VAL A 457 -3.32 13.63 19.31
CA VAL A 457 -2.97 14.22 20.61
C VAL A 457 -3.96 13.80 21.71
N ALA A 458 -5.25 13.71 21.38
CA ALA A 458 -6.28 13.29 22.33
C ALA A 458 -6.20 11.79 22.68
N GLY A 459 -5.91 10.93 21.70
CA GLY A 459 -5.87 9.47 21.90
C GLY A 459 -4.51 8.91 22.34
N ALA A 460 -3.45 9.74 22.31
CA ALA A 460 -2.10 9.33 22.66
C ALA A 460 -1.26 10.50 23.22
N PRO A 461 -1.56 10.97 24.45
CA PRO A 461 -0.87 12.09 25.06
C PRO A 461 0.62 11.78 25.27
N GLY A 462 1.49 12.65 24.76
CA GLY A 462 2.95 12.51 24.84
C GLY A 462 3.69 13.37 23.82
N LEU A 463 5.02 13.32 23.84
CA LEU A 463 5.85 13.96 22.82
C LEU A 463 5.64 13.27 21.46
N LEU A 464 5.31 14.04 20.43
CA LEU A 464 5.22 13.55 19.06
C LEU A 464 6.62 13.31 18.52
N ASP A 465 6.88 12.08 18.06
CA ASP A 465 8.07 11.79 17.26
C ASP A 465 7.90 12.26 15.81
N ALA A 466 9.00 12.23 15.05
CA ALA A 466 9.03 12.73 13.68
C ALA A 466 8.12 11.93 12.72
N MET A 467 7.93 10.62 12.94
CA MET A 467 7.09 9.78 12.09
C MET A 467 5.61 10.13 12.31
N ARG A 468 5.18 10.22 13.57
CA ARG A 468 3.81 10.64 13.92
C ARG A 468 3.51 12.04 13.41
N LEU A 469 4.42 12.99 13.64
CA LEU A 469 4.28 14.36 13.16
C LEU A 469 4.20 14.42 11.63
N GLY A 470 4.98 13.59 10.92
CA GLY A 470 4.93 13.49 9.47
C GLY A 470 3.56 13.07 8.94
N VAL A 471 2.94 12.06 9.57
CA VAL A 471 1.58 11.61 9.24
C VAL A 471 0.56 12.72 9.53
N ASP A 472 0.63 13.34 10.72
CA ASP A 472 -0.29 14.40 11.14
C ASP A 472 -0.24 15.64 10.22
N LEU A 473 0.96 16.11 9.88
CA LEU A 473 1.12 17.26 8.98
C LEU A 473 0.61 16.95 7.56
N THR A 474 0.87 15.73 7.07
CA THR A 474 0.40 15.30 5.76
C THR A 474 -1.12 15.19 5.72
N ALA A 475 -1.73 14.63 6.78
CA ALA A 475 -3.16 14.57 6.98
C ALA A 475 -3.79 15.97 7.02
N LEU A 476 -3.17 16.91 7.76
CA LEU A 476 -3.63 18.29 7.85
C LEU A 476 -3.63 18.98 6.49
N VAL A 477 -2.50 18.92 5.77
CA VAL A 477 -2.38 19.54 4.44
C VAL A 477 -3.36 18.92 3.44
N GLY A 478 -3.48 17.59 3.42
CA GLY A 478 -4.44 16.88 2.59
C GLY A 478 -5.90 17.25 2.91
N GLY A 479 -6.23 17.32 4.20
CA GLY A 479 -7.53 17.74 4.69
C GLY A 479 -7.90 19.16 4.27
N LEU A 480 -6.98 20.12 4.44
CA LEU A 480 -7.16 21.51 3.99
C LEU A 480 -7.33 21.60 2.46
N ALA A 481 -6.60 20.80 1.69
CA ALA A 481 -6.75 20.74 0.24
C ALA A 481 -8.14 20.22 -0.17
N LEU A 482 -8.67 19.22 0.53
CA LEU A 482 -10.03 18.69 0.30
C LEU A 482 -11.12 19.71 0.69
N VAL A 483 -10.96 20.42 1.81
CA VAL A 483 -11.86 21.51 2.20
C VAL A 483 -11.85 22.62 1.15
N TYR A 484 -10.67 23.01 0.66
CA TYR A 484 -10.55 23.99 -0.42
C TYR A 484 -11.23 23.50 -1.71
N LEU A 485 -11.06 22.23 -2.07
CA LEU A 485 -11.75 21.63 -3.22
C LEU A 485 -13.27 21.66 -3.04
N GLY A 486 -13.77 21.32 -1.85
CA GLY A 486 -15.19 21.43 -1.48
C GLY A 486 -15.73 22.85 -1.64
N TRP A 487 -14.96 23.87 -1.25
CA TRP A 487 -15.29 25.28 -1.46
C TRP A 487 -15.34 25.67 -2.94
N ARG A 488 -14.35 25.25 -3.73
CA ARG A 488 -14.31 25.49 -5.19
C ARG A 488 -15.51 24.86 -5.89
N VAL A 489 -15.87 23.63 -5.52
CA VAL A 489 -17.05 22.93 -6.04
C VAL A 489 -18.33 23.67 -5.65
N SER A 490 -18.43 24.12 -4.40
CA SER A 490 -19.58 24.90 -3.90
C SER A 490 -19.81 26.17 -4.72
N ARG A 491 -18.74 26.95 -4.98
CA ARG A 491 -18.83 28.18 -5.78
C ARG A 491 -19.26 27.91 -7.21
N ARG A 492 -18.79 26.82 -7.83
CA ARG A 492 -19.16 26.47 -9.20
C ARG A 492 -20.62 26.08 -9.33
N PHE A 493 -21.17 25.30 -8.39
CA PHE A 493 -22.59 24.96 -8.40
C PHE A 493 -23.49 26.16 -8.09
N ALA A 494 -23.08 27.05 -7.17
CA ALA A 494 -23.80 28.28 -6.90
C ALA A 494 -23.86 29.21 -8.13
N ALA A 495 -22.73 29.36 -8.84
CA ALA A 495 -22.68 30.16 -10.07
C ALA A 495 -23.52 29.57 -11.21
N ALA A 496 -23.61 28.24 -11.31
CA ALA A 496 -24.47 27.57 -12.28
C ALA A 496 -25.96 27.80 -11.97
N ALA A 497 -26.37 27.65 -10.71
CA ALA A 497 -27.75 27.89 -10.28
C ALA A 497 -28.17 29.36 -10.48
N ALA A 498 -27.28 30.31 -10.16
CA ALA A 498 -27.54 31.74 -10.39
C ALA A 498 -27.72 32.07 -11.87
N LYS A 499 -27.05 31.34 -12.77
CA LYS A 499 -27.18 31.50 -14.23
C LYS A 499 -28.44 30.84 -14.79
N GLU A 500 -28.99 29.83 -14.13
CA GLU A 500 -30.28 29.22 -14.51
C GLU A 500 -31.48 30.04 -14.00
N ALA A 501 -31.29 30.82 -12.94
CA ALA A 501 -32.32 31.69 -12.36
C ALA A 501 -32.41 33.08 -13.02
N ALA A 502 -31.40 33.49 -13.80
CA ALA A 502 -31.33 34.73 -14.56
C ALA A 502 -31.60 34.46 -16.05
#